data_AF-A0A951QB89-F1
#
_entry.id   AF-A0A951QB89-F1
#
_cell.length_a   1.000
_cell.length_b   1.000
_cell.length_c   1.000
_cell.angle_alpha   90.00
_cell.angle_beta   90.00
_cell.angle_gamma   90.00
#
_symmetry.space_group_name_H-M   'P 1'
#
loop_
_entity.id
_entity.type
_entity.pdbx_description
1 polymer ?
#
loop_
_entity_poly.entity_id
_entity_poly.type
_entity_poly.pdbx_seq_one_letter_code
_entity_poly.pdbx_strand_id
1 'polypeptide(L)'
;MLSDSSSQNSALPIPIFTQKAVKRCHIMLPDTPEPTSAICYNGQYYAYVKFFSTVEVARHKATLMAQRGSTVLLTRIPKGLVLWVLETDAQSVTKLPPLKKL
;
A
#
# COMPACT_ATOMS: atom_id res chain seq x y z
N MET A 1 15.34 38.42 19.90
CA MET A 1 15.33 36.97 20.21
C MET A 1 14.54 36.28 19.12
N LEU A 2 15.22 35.56 18.23
CA LEU A 2 14.60 34.74 17.20
C LEU A 2 14.27 33.40 17.86
N SER A 3 12.99 33.05 17.94
CA SER A 3 12.55 31.76 18.46
C SER A 3 12.38 30.80 17.28
N ASP A 4 13.40 29.98 17.04
CA ASP A 4 13.30 28.79 16.21
C ASP A 4 12.23 27.85 16.80
N SER A 5 11.08 27.76 16.12
CA SER A 5 10.07 26.75 16.42
C SER A 5 10.28 25.60 15.44
N SER A 6 11.21 24.72 15.79
CA SER A 6 11.46 23.46 15.10
C SER A 6 10.23 22.57 15.24
N SER A 7 9.42 22.50 14.19
CA SER A 7 8.34 21.53 14.04
C SER A 7 8.92 20.12 14.06
N GLN A 8 8.98 19.51 15.25
CA GLN A 8 9.22 18.09 15.41
C GLN A 8 8.02 17.34 14.83
N ASN A 9 8.06 17.10 13.51
CA ASN A 9 7.10 16.27 12.82
C ASN A 9 7.36 14.82 13.22
N SER A 10 6.76 14.37 14.33
CA SER A 10 6.83 12.99 14.78
C SER A 10 6.05 12.12 13.79
N ALA A 11 6.70 11.74 12.68
CA ALA A 11 6.11 10.85 11.70
C ALA A 11 5.70 9.55 12.41
N LEU A 12 4.40 9.28 12.45
CA LEU A 12 3.87 8.06 13.05
C LEU A 12 4.53 6.84 12.39
N PRO A 13 4.79 5.77 13.15
CA PRO A 13 5.40 4.57 12.59
C PRO A 13 4.49 3.99 11.49
N ILE A 14 5.11 3.57 10.37
CA ILE A 14 4.37 2.91 9.28
C ILE A 14 3.53 1.75 9.82
N PRO A 15 2.22 1.71 9.53
CA PRO A 15 1.34 0.68 10.06
C PRO A 15 1.68 -0.69 9.49
N ILE A 16 1.59 -1.72 10.34
CA ILE A 16 1.78 -3.12 9.98
C ILE A 16 0.50 -3.89 10.32
N PHE A 17 -0.14 -4.46 9.30
CA PHE A 17 -1.38 -5.22 9.44
C PHE A 17 -1.17 -6.72 9.26
N THR A 18 -2.12 -7.53 9.73
CA THR A 18 -2.18 -8.96 9.38
C THR A 18 -2.89 -9.14 8.05
N GLN A 19 -2.70 -10.30 7.39
CA GLN A 19 -3.42 -10.58 6.14
C GLN A 19 -4.94 -10.65 6.29
N LYS A 20 -5.45 -10.87 7.51
CA LYS A 20 -6.90 -10.90 7.79
C LYS A 20 -7.53 -9.50 7.80
N ALA A 21 -6.73 -8.46 8.02
CA ALA A 21 -7.21 -7.07 8.09
C ALA A 21 -7.38 -6.43 6.70
N VAL A 22 -7.01 -7.12 5.63
CA VAL A 22 -7.01 -6.59 4.26
C VAL A 22 -7.67 -7.59 3.31
N LYS A 23 -8.28 -7.10 2.23
CA LYS A 23 -8.82 -7.95 1.17
C LYS A 23 -7.83 -8.00 0.01
N ARG A 24 -7.41 -9.18 -0.44
CA ARG A 24 -6.58 -9.30 -1.66
C ARG A 24 -7.44 -9.05 -2.89
N CYS A 25 -6.90 -8.34 -3.87
CA CYS A 25 -7.58 -8.04 -5.12
C CYS A 25 -6.58 -7.81 -6.26
N HIS A 26 -7.11 -7.53 -7.45
CA HIS A 26 -6.34 -6.95 -8.55
C HIS A 26 -6.94 -5.60 -8.94
N ILE A 27 -6.08 -4.68 -9.34
CA ILE A 27 -6.46 -3.33 -9.77
C ILE A 27 -5.87 -3.04 -11.15
N MET A 28 -6.53 -2.17 -11.90
CA MET A 28 -5.95 -1.51 -13.07
C MET A 28 -5.32 -0.20 -12.62
N LEU A 29 -4.09 0.04 -13.07
CA LEU A 29 -3.43 1.34 -12.96
C LEU A 29 -3.46 2.03 -14.33
N PRO A 30 -3.48 3.37 -14.39
CA PRO A 30 -3.55 4.11 -15.66
C PRO A 30 -2.42 3.77 -16.62
N ASP A 31 -1.22 3.53 -16.09
CA ASP A 31 0.01 3.38 -16.87
C ASP A 31 0.36 1.93 -17.18
N THR A 32 -0.41 0.96 -16.69
CA THR A 32 -0.12 -0.47 -16.87
C THR A 32 -1.27 -1.17 -17.60
N PRO A 33 -1.00 -1.87 -18.72
CA PRO A 33 -2.04 -2.58 -19.45
C PRO A 33 -2.53 -3.83 -18.72
N GLU A 34 -1.78 -4.33 -17.73
CA GLU A 34 -2.09 -5.56 -17.00
C GLU A 34 -2.58 -5.29 -15.57
N PRO A 35 -3.49 -6.15 -15.06
CA PRO A 35 -3.90 -6.10 -13.66
C PRO A 35 -2.72 -6.23 -12.68
N THR A 36 -2.64 -5.30 -11.74
CA THR A 36 -1.64 -5.29 -10.68
C THR A 36 -2.16 -5.97 -9.41
N SER A 37 -1.32 -6.81 -8.80
CA SER A 37 -1.61 -7.43 -7.49
C SER A 37 -1.74 -6.35 -6.41
N ALA A 38 -2.84 -6.38 -5.67
CA ALA A 38 -3.16 -5.33 -4.71
C ALA A 38 -3.87 -5.86 -3.46
N ILE A 39 -4.03 -4.97 -2.51
CA ILE A 39 -4.93 -5.13 -1.37
C ILE A 39 -5.90 -3.96 -1.30
N CYS A 40 -7.09 -4.22 -0.78
CA CYS A 40 -8.05 -3.21 -0.37
C CYS A 40 -8.06 -3.10 1.16
N TYR A 41 -7.82 -1.90 1.67
CA TYR A 41 -7.87 -1.57 3.09
C TYR A 41 -8.63 -0.25 3.26
N ASN A 42 -9.65 -0.23 4.12
CA ASN A 42 -10.55 0.92 4.32
C ASN A 42 -11.08 1.53 3.02
N GLY A 43 -11.42 0.70 2.03
CA GLY A 43 -11.94 1.14 0.74
C GLY A 43 -10.90 1.70 -0.24
N GLN A 44 -9.63 1.80 0.17
CA GLN A 44 -8.53 2.25 -0.67
C GLN A 44 -7.73 1.07 -1.21
N TYR A 45 -7.15 1.25 -2.41
CA TYR A 45 -6.33 0.25 -3.07
C TYR A 45 -4.84 0.52 -2.86
N TYR A 46 -4.12 -0.52 -2.48
CA TYR A 46 -2.68 -0.46 -2.35
C TYR A 46 -2.01 -1.51 -3.25
N ALA A 47 -1.14 -1.07 -4.15
CA ALA A 47 -0.40 -1.95 -5.06
C ALA A 47 0.79 -2.62 -4.37
N TYR A 48 1.10 -3.84 -4.81
CA TYR A 48 2.27 -4.57 -4.35
C TYR A 48 3.56 -3.85 -4.79
N VAL A 49 4.47 -3.60 -3.83
CA VAL A 49 5.80 -3.06 -4.12
C VAL A 49 6.86 -4.14 -4.01
N LYS A 50 7.01 -4.71 -2.81
CA LYS A 50 8.11 -5.65 -2.53
C LYS A 50 7.89 -6.46 -1.24
N PHE A 51 8.36 -7.70 -1.26
CA PHE A 51 8.53 -8.55 -0.09
C PHE A 51 9.88 -8.33 0.61
N PHE A 52 9.87 -8.39 1.94
CA PHE A 52 11.04 -8.30 2.82
C PHE A 52 11.01 -9.43 3.84
N SER A 53 12.15 -10.07 4.08
CA SER A 53 12.28 -11.14 5.07
C SER A 53 12.30 -10.64 6.52
N THR A 54 12.64 -9.37 6.76
CA THR A 54 12.76 -8.80 8.12
C THR A 54 11.92 -7.53 8.28
N VAL A 55 11.51 -7.25 9.51
CA VAL A 55 10.70 -6.07 9.86
C VAL A 55 11.52 -4.79 9.70
N GLU A 56 12.80 -4.84 10.06
CA GLU A 56 13.71 -3.70 10.08
C GLU A 56 13.90 -3.14 8.66
N VAL A 57 14.22 -4.01 7.70
CA VAL A 57 14.43 -3.61 6.30
C VAL A 57 13.12 -3.11 5.67
N ALA A 58 12.00 -3.77 5.97
CA ALA A 58 10.68 -3.36 5.48
C ALA A 58 10.30 -1.96 5.98
N ARG A 59 10.48 -1.70 7.29
CA ARG A 59 10.21 -0.39 7.91
C ARG A 59 11.12 0.69 7.35
N HIS A 60 12.41 0.40 7.19
CA HIS A 60 13.35 1.36 6.62
C HIS A 60 12.91 1.77 5.21
N LYS A 61 12.60 0.80 4.33
CA LYS A 61 12.15 1.10 2.96
C LYS A 61 10.81 1.85 2.94
N ALA A 62 9.85 1.46 3.78
CA ALA A 62 8.57 2.14 3.88
C ALA A 62 8.71 3.58 4.36
N THR A 63 9.59 3.83 5.34
CA THR A 63 9.89 5.19 5.84
C THR A 63 10.47 6.06 4.74
N LEU A 64 11.43 5.55 3.96
CA LEU A 64 12.01 6.28 2.83
C LEU A 64 10.97 6.64 1.76
N MET A 65 10.00 5.74 1.50
CA MET A 65 8.91 6.03 0.56
C MET A 65 7.93 7.07 1.12
N ALA A 66 7.59 6.97 2.40
CA ALA A 66 6.74 7.95 3.08
C ALA A 66 7.36 9.35 3.10
N GLN A 67 8.67 9.45 3.36
CA GLN A 67 9.41 10.72 3.30
C GLN A 67 9.42 11.35 1.90
N ARG A 68 9.17 10.56 0.84
CA ARG A 68 9.05 11.03 -0.55
C ARG A 68 7.60 11.31 -0.95
N GLY A 69 6.67 11.27 0.00
CA GLY A 69 5.25 11.57 -0.23
C GLY A 69 4.37 10.37 -0.56
N SER A 70 4.91 9.16 -0.61
CA SER A 70 4.08 7.96 -0.85
C SER A 70 3.31 7.58 0.41
N THR A 71 2.00 7.36 0.31
CA THR A 71 1.25 6.71 1.40
C THR A 71 1.48 5.20 1.30
N VAL A 72 2.00 4.60 2.36
CA VAL A 72 2.39 3.18 2.37
C VAL A 72 1.90 2.46 3.62
N LEU A 73 1.73 1.14 3.50
CA LEU A 73 1.50 0.26 4.64
C LEU A 73 2.21 -1.08 4.43
N LEU A 74 2.37 -1.81 5.53
CA LEU A 74 2.98 -3.14 5.53
C LEU A 74 1.95 -4.20 5.93
N THR A 75 2.07 -5.40 5.36
CA THR A 75 1.34 -6.57 5.87
C THR A 75 2.32 -7.67 6.29
N ARG A 76 2.07 -8.31 7.43
CA ARG A 76 2.80 -9.52 7.86
C ARG A 76 2.31 -10.72 7.09
N ILE A 77 3.26 -11.53 6.63
CA ILE A 77 3.05 -12.84 6.04
C ILE A 77 3.95 -13.87 6.75
N PRO A 78 3.71 -15.19 6.64
CA PRO A 78 4.49 -16.18 7.39
C PRO A 78 6.02 -16.07 7.21
N LYS A 79 6.48 -15.65 6.03
CA LYS A 79 7.91 -15.54 5.68
C LYS A 79 8.50 -14.14 5.88
N GLY A 80 7.72 -13.13 6.31
CA GLY A 80 8.20 -11.76 6.41
C GLY A 80 7.09 -10.71 6.26
N LEU A 81 7.37 -9.64 5.52
CA LEU A 81 6.43 -8.55 5.29
C LEU A 81 6.34 -8.19 3.81
N VAL A 82 5.20 -7.63 3.42
CA VAL A 82 5.00 -7.03 2.10
C VAL A 82 4.72 -5.55 2.26
N LEU A 83 5.41 -4.74 1.47
CA LEU A 83 5.18 -3.30 1.32
C LEU A 83 4.17 -3.04 0.22
N TRP A 84 3.22 -2.17 0.54
CA TRP A 84 2.16 -1.73 -0.34
C TRP A 84 2.14 -0.20 -0.40
N VAL A 85 1.84 0.35 -1.57
CA VAL A 85 1.70 1.80 -1.82
C VAL A 85 0.29 2.13 -2.24
N LEU A 86 -0.27 3.23 -1.72
CA LEU A 86 -1.60 3.72 -2.08
C LEU A 86 -1.58 4.18 -3.54
N GLU A 87 -2.57 3.71 -4.30
CA GLU A 87 -2.80 4.11 -5.68
C GLU A 87 -4.17 4.79 -5.76
N THR A 88 -4.18 6.13 -5.79
CA THR A 88 -5.42 6.92 -5.76
C THR A 88 -6.25 6.78 -7.03
N ASP A 89 -5.58 6.48 -8.14
CA ASP A 89 -6.18 6.39 -9.47
C ASP A 89 -6.50 4.93 -9.87
N ALA A 90 -6.32 4.00 -8.93
CA ALA A 90 -6.56 2.58 -9.15
C ALA A 90 -8.05 2.28 -9.31
N GLN A 91 -8.37 1.42 -10.27
CA GLN A 91 -9.71 0.88 -10.48
C GLN A 91 -9.74 -0.60 -10.17
N SER A 92 -10.80 -1.07 -9.50
CA SER A 92 -10.96 -2.51 -9.28
C SER A 92 -11.18 -3.24 -10.60
N VAL A 93 -10.55 -4.41 -10.75
CA VAL A 93 -10.92 -5.34 -11.83
C VAL A 93 -12.25 -6.01 -11.45
N THR A 94 -13.37 -5.32 -11.64
CA THR A 94 -14.68 -5.97 -11.59
C THR A 94 -14.78 -6.89 -12.78
N LYS A 95 -14.88 -8.20 -12.54
CA LYS A 95 -15.42 -9.12 -13.54
C LYS A 95 -16.82 -8.63 -13.86
N LEU A 96 -17.03 -8.01 -15.03
CA LEU A 96 -18.37 -7.81 -15.57
C LEU A 96 -19.08 -9.17 -15.49
N PRO A 97 -20.29 -9.25 -14.91
CA PRO A 97 -21.06 -10.48 -15.04
C PRO A 97 -21.23 -10.76 -16.54
N PRO A 98 -21.16 -12.04 -16.97
CA PRO A 98 -21.36 -12.35 -18.38
C PRO A 98 -22.70 -11.76 -18.82
N LEU A 99 -22.69 -10.99 -19.90
CA LEU A 99 -23.90 -10.46 -20.53
C LEU A 99 -24.87 -11.62 -20.71
N LYS A 100 -26.00 -11.58 -20.00
CA LYS A 100 -27.10 -12.50 -20.29
C LYS A 100 -27.51 -12.22 -21.72
N LYS A 101 -27.26 -13.17 -22.63
CA LYS A 101 -27.84 -13.13 -23.97
C LYS A 101 -29.36 -13.15 -23.77
N LEU A 102 -30.03 -12.08 -24.22
CA LEU A 102 -31.49 -12.02 -24.37
C LEU A 102 -31.94 -13.01 -25.44
#